data_AF-A0A7W1UPY3-F1
#
_entry.id   AF-A0A7W1UPY3-F1
#
_cell.length_a   1.000
_cell.length_b   1.000
_cell.length_c   1.000
_cell.angle_alpha   90.00
_cell.angle_beta   90.00
_cell.angle_gamma   90.00
#
_symmetry.space_group_name_H-M   'P 1'
#
loop_
_entity.id
_entity.type
_entity.pdbx_description
1 polymer ?
#
loop_
_entity_poly.entity_id
_entity_poly.type
_entity_poly.pdbx_seq_one_letter_code
_entity_poly.pdbx_strand_id
1 'polypeptide(L)'
;LQRAGATYDKIVLSSNDNVSKYTSTTSKALNLGVYGADLSYSAVFNQSQEVMSYLASSKKLAEELGITSSFSASMMERVEKNSGNKDSLLQIISELFLSSNEALKENDQSNISVLVLAGGFVEGLYVGTQVAKTVKDNKAIYSRIGEFRGSLNNLIMLVSTVNGSDGYDILADLKSIKAIYDESAVTEVKPTATVDTTKKVMTIGGKSNYSISKEQIEKITNIVATIRAKIIKP
;
A
#
# COMPACT_ATOMS: atom_id res chain seq x y z
N LEU A 1 7.34 -2.57 10.56
CA LEU A 1 8.34 -3.47 9.95
C LEU A 1 9.66 -3.45 10.73
N GLN A 2 10.47 -2.39 10.68
CA GLN A 2 11.74 -2.32 11.44
C GLN A 2 11.60 -2.58 12.95
N ARG A 3 10.57 -2.01 13.60
CA ARG A 3 10.29 -2.25 15.03
C ARG A 3 10.01 -3.72 15.37
N ALA A 4 9.62 -4.53 14.39
CA ALA A 4 9.41 -5.96 14.54
C ALA A 4 10.69 -6.77 14.23
N GLY A 5 11.83 -6.12 13.94
CA GLY A 5 13.09 -6.79 13.62
C GLY A 5 13.25 -7.18 12.14
N ALA A 6 12.36 -6.72 11.25
CA ALA A 6 12.53 -6.93 9.82
C ALA A 6 13.78 -6.19 9.29
N THR A 7 14.45 -6.81 8.32
CA THR A 7 15.50 -6.20 7.49
C THR A 7 14.94 -5.81 6.12
N TYR A 8 15.65 -4.91 5.43
CA TYR A 8 15.33 -4.55 4.06
C TYR A 8 15.59 -5.74 3.13
N ASP A 9 14.68 -5.99 2.20
CA ASP A 9 14.85 -6.96 1.13
C ASP A 9 14.39 -6.35 -0.20
N LYS A 10 15.31 -6.17 -1.13
CA LYS A 10 15.01 -5.62 -2.46
C LYS A 10 14.29 -6.62 -3.36
N ILE A 11 14.43 -7.92 -3.11
CA ILE A 11 13.86 -8.99 -3.94
C ILE A 11 12.33 -8.98 -3.87
N VAL A 12 11.76 -8.46 -2.78
CA VAL A 12 10.31 -8.33 -2.62
C VAL A 12 9.72 -7.14 -3.38
N LEU A 13 10.53 -6.28 -4.01
CA LEU A 13 10.04 -5.08 -4.68
C LEU A 13 9.88 -5.31 -6.19
N SER A 14 9.15 -4.43 -6.85
CA SER A 14 8.98 -4.49 -8.30
C SER A 14 10.26 -4.05 -9.01
N SER A 15 10.55 -4.65 -10.17
CA SER A 15 11.71 -4.26 -10.97
C SER A 15 11.45 -2.97 -11.72
N ASN A 16 12.34 -1.99 -11.55
CA ASN A 16 12.28 -0.71 -12.28
C ASN A 16 12.45 -0.89 -13.80
N ASP A 17 12.99 -2.02 -14.28
CA ASP A 17 13.19 -2.29 -15.70
C ASP A 17 11.87 -2.42 -16.49
N ASN A 18 10.76 -2.65 -15.79
CA ASN A 18 9.45 -2.82 -16.43
C ASN A 18 8.69 -1.51 -16.61
N VAL A 19 9.14 -0.40 -16.01
CA VAL A 19 8.42 0.90 -16.05
C VAL A 19 8.07 1.34 -17.48
N SER A 20 9.00 1.15 -18.43
CA SER A 20 8.84 1.55 -19.83
C SER A 20 8.00 0.57 -20.66
N LYS A 21 7.63 -0.58 -20.10
CA LYS A 21 6.97 -1.67 -20.81
C LYS A 21 5.45 -1.69 -20.54
N TYR A 22 4.98 -1.01 -19.51
CA TYR A 22 3.55 -0.83 -19.26
C TYR A 22 2.94 0.07 -20.33
N THR A 23 2.01 -0.46 -21.13
CA THR A 23 1.47 0.25 -22.30
C THR A 23 0.06 0.78 -22.10
N SER A 24 -0.80 0.04 -21.39
CA SER A 24 -2.18 0.45 -21.13
C SER A 24 -2.29 1.43 -19.97
N THR A 25 -3.29 2.33 -19.99
CA THR A 25 -3.59 3.24 -18.88
C THR A 25 -3.78 2.48 -17.57
N THR A 26 -4.47 1.35 -17.59
CA THR A 26 -4.66 0.51 -16.41
C THR A 26 -3.36 -0.05 -15.86
N SER A 27 -2.50 -0.62 -16.72
CA SER A 27 -1.21 -1.16 -16.29
C SER A 27 -0.32 -0.07 -15.67
N LYS A 28 -0.30 1.13 -16.25
CA LYS A 28 0.41 2.29 -15.71
C LYS A 28 -0.17 2.74 -14.37
N ALA A 29 -1.49 2.83 -14.25
CA ALA A 29 -2.14 3.26 -13.02
C ALA A 29 -1.87 2.30 -11.86
N LEU A 30 -2.08 1.00 -12.06
CA LEU A 30 -1.80 -0.02 -11.05
C LEU A 30 -0.31 -0.01 -10.66
N ASN A 31 0.60 0.08 -11.64
CA ASN A 31 2.03 0.07 -11.35
C ASN A 31 2.55 1.39 -10.74
N LEU A 32 1.88 2.52 -10.96
CA LEU A 32 2.18 3.75 -10.20
C LEU A 32 1.90 3.54 -8.70
N GLY A 33 0.80 2.84 -8.37
CA GLY A 33 0.52 2.43 -7.00
C GLY A 33 1.57 1.47 -6.44
N VAL A 34 1.98 0.47 -7.21
CA VAL A 34 3.04 -0.49 -6.86
C VAL A 34 4.34 0.24 -6.53
N TYR A 35 4.84 1.07 -7.45
CA TYR A 35 6.09 1.80 -7.22
C TYR A 35 6.00 2.80 -6.07
N GLY A 36 4.82 3.35 -5.77
CA GLY A 36 4.60 4.15 -4.58
C GLY A 36 4.72 3.39 -3.27
N ALA A 37 4.25 2.15 -3.24
CA ALA A 37 4.44 1.26 -2.10
C ALA A 37 5.92 0.85 -1.94
N ASP A 38 6.61 0.54 -3.04
CA ASP A 38 8.04 0.19 -3.04
C ASP A 38 8.93 1.38 -2.61
N LEU A 39 8.59 2.59 -3.05
CA LEU A 39 9.19 3.84 -2.61
C LEU A 39 9.03 4.02 -1.10
N SER A 40 7.81 3.85 -0.59
CA SER A 40 7.51 3.96 0.84
C SER A 40 8.24 2.90 1.67
N TYR A 41 8.30 1.66 1.18
CA TYR A 41 9.06 0.59 1.83
C TYR A 41 10.56 0.91 1.88
N SER A 42 11.14 1.36 0.77
CA SER A 42 12.55 1.76 0.70
C SER A 42 12.85 2.91 1.67
N ALA A 43 11.94 3.90 1.79
CA ALA A 43 12.04 4.99 2.76
C ALA A 43 11.96 4.51 4.22
N VAL A 44 11.07 3.55 4.53
CA VAL A 44 10.98 2.93 5.87
C VAL A 44 12.31 2.33 6.31
N PHE A 45 13.13 1.85 5.37
CA PHE A 45 14.42 1.21 5.60
C PHE A 45 15.64 2.09 5.30
N ASN A 46 15.45 3.39 5.10
CA ASN A 46 16.52 4.36 4.81
C ASN A 46 17.38 3.99 3.58
N GLN A 47 16.78 3.42 2.54
CA GLN A 47 17.47 3.06 1.30
C GLN A 47 17.40 4.22 0.30
N SER A 48 18.24 5.24 0.48
CA SER A 48 18.14 6.50 -0.29
C SER A 48 18.28 6.31 -1.81
N GLN A 49 19.15 5.40 -2.26
CA GLN A 49 19.33 5.13 -3.69
C GLN A 49 18.07 4.51 -4.30
N GLU A 50 17.47 3.54 -3.61
CA GLU A 50 16.23 2.87 -4.00
C GLU A 50 15.04 3.83 -3.95
N VAL A 51 14.97 4.71 -2.95
CA VAL A 51 13.99 5.81 -2.89
C VAL A 51 14.05 6.65 -4.17
N MET A 52 15.24 7.12 -4.57
CA MET A 52 15.37 7.91 -5.79
C MET A 52 15.02 7.11 -7.05
N SER A 53 15.36 5.82 -7.08
CA SER A 53 15.06 4.94 -8.20
C SER A 53 13.55 4.72 -8.37
N TYR A 54 12.82 4.41 -7.30
CA TYR A 54 11.37 4.23 -7.35
C TYR A 54 10.61 5.54 -7.56
N LEU A 55 11.16 6.66 -7.07
CA LEU A 55 10.61 7.99 -7.36
C LEU A 55 10.70 8.32 -8.85
N ALA A 56 11.82 8.01 -9.50
CA ALA A 56 11.98 8.20 -10.94
C ALA A 56 11.01 7.32 -11.75
N SER A 57 10.85 6.04 -11.38
CA SER A 57 9.86 5.14 -11.99
C SER A 57 8.44 5.66 -11.83
N SER A 58 8.09 6.13 -10.63
CA SER A 58 6.78 6.72 -10.34
C SER A 58 6.53 7.98 -11.15
N LYS A 59 7.52 8.88 -11.25
CA LYS A 59 7.45 10.10 -12.06
C LYS A 59 7.19 9.79 -13.52
N LYS A 60 7.87 8.79 -14.08
CA LYS A 60 7.67 8.39 -15.48
C LYS A 60 6.23 7.92 -15.73
N LEU A 61 5.67 7.07 -14.86
CA LEU A 61 4.28 6.63 -15.02
C LEU A 61 3.30 7.79 -14.83
N ALA A 62 3.57 8.68 -13.87
CA ALA A 62 2.78 9.88 -13.62
C ALA A 62 2.75 10.81 -14.85
N GLU A 63 3.89 10.99 -15.53
CA GLU A 63 3.97 11.74 -16.80
C GLU A 63 3.11 11.10 -17.88
N GLU A 64 3.19 9.77 -18.04
CA GLU A 64 2.39 9.04 -19.04
C GLU A 64 0.89 8.99 -18.70
N LEU A 65 0.52 9.23 -17.45
CA LEU A 65 -0.87 9.34 -16.97
C LEU A 65 -1.38 10.80 -16.97
N GLY A 66 -0.53 11.79 -17.28
CA GLY A 66 -0.91 13.20 -17.36
C GLY A 66 -0.92 13.95 -16.03
N ILE A 67 -0.25 13.45 -14.99
CA ILE A 67 -0.19 14.05 -13.64
C ILE A 67 1.22 14.52 -13.24
N THR A 68 1.95 15.04 -14.22
CA THR A 68 3.33 15.52 -14.07
C THR A 68 3.48 16.62 -13.00
N SER A 69 2.46 17.45 -12.80
CA SER A 69 2.50 18.58 -11.86
C SER A 69 2.76 18.14 -10.41
N SER A 70 2.27 16.96 -10.02
CA SER A 70 2.50 16.38 -8.70
C SER A 70 3.96 15.96 -8.50
N PHE A 71 4.68 15.65 -9.57
CA PHE A 71 6.11 15.26 -9.58
C PHE A 71 7.01 16.43 -10.03
N SER A 72 6.72 17.64 -9.54
CA SER A 72 7.47 18.86 -9.84
C SER A 72 8.93 18.80 -9.35
N ALA A 73 9.79 19.65 -9.92
CA ALA A 73 11.20 19.74 -9.52
C ALA A 73 11.37 20.07 -8.02
N SER A 74 10.52 20.95 -7.47
CA SER A 74 10.54 21.27 -6.04
C SER A 74 10.16 20.07 -5.18
N MET A 75 9.24 19.22 -5.64
CA MET A 75 8.86 17.99 -4.96
C MET A 75 10.01 16.98 -4.94
N MET A 76 10.70 16.82 -6.07
CA MET A 76 11.90 15.97 -6.18
C MET A 76 13.03 16.45 -5.25
N GLU A 77 13.27 17.76 -5.21
CA GLU A 77 14.28 18.37 -4.34
C GLU A 77 13.95 18.17 -2.85
N ARG A 78 12.67 18.26 -2.47
CA ARG A 78 12.23 17.97 -1.10
C ARG A 78 12.54 16.52 -0.71
N VAL A 79 12.31 15.55 -1.59
CA VAL A 79 12.64 14.15 -1.33
C VAL A 79 14.15 13.97 -1.14
N GLU A 80 14.95 14.54 -2.04
CA GLU A 80 16.42 14.42 -1.98
C GLU A 80 16.99 15.02 -0.69
N LYS A 81 16.57 16.24 -0.34
CA LYS A 81 17.01 16.94 0.88
C LYS A 81 16.63 16.23 2.17
N ASN A 82 15.54 15.47 2.17
CA ASN A 82 15.04 14.75 3.33
C ASN A 82 15.36 13.25 3.31
N SER A 83 16.18 12.79 2.36
CA SER A 83 16.52 11.37 2.21
C SER A 83 17.16 10.74 3.47
N GLY A 84 17.83 11.54 4.30
CA GLY A 84 18.40 11.12 5.59
C GLY A 84 17.42 11.18 6.78
N ASN A 85 16.22 11.72 6.61
CA ASN A 85 15.21 11.84 7.66
C ASN A 85 13.95 11.04 7.28
N LYS A 86 13.86 9.84 7.82
CA LYS A 86 12.77 8.89 7.56
C LYS A 86 11.37 9.47 7.72
N ASP A 87 11.10 10.14 8.83
CA ASP A 87 9.74 10.58 9.15
C ASP A 87 9.32 11.72 8.22
N SER A 88 10.23 12.67 7.98
CA SER A 88 10.02 13.73 6.99
C SER A 88 9.87 13.17 5.58
N LEU A 89 10.70 12.20 5.19
CA LEU A 89 10.64 11.56 3.89
C LEU A 89 9.29 10.85 3.66
N LEU A 90 8.80 10.09 4.66
CA LEU A 90 7.51 9.41 4.56
C LEU A 90 6.34 10.40 4.47
N GLN A 91 6.41 11.52 5.19
CA GLN A 91 5.42 12.60 5.06
C GLN A 91 5.41 13.18 3.64
N ILE A 92 6.59 13.51 3.11
CA ILE A 92 6.78 14.06 1.77
C ILE A 92 6.25 13.09 0.70
N ILE A 93 6.56 11.79 0.81
CA ILE A 93 6.01 10.76 -0.09
C ILE A 93 4.48 10.69 0.01
N SER A 94 3.93 10.80 1.22
CA SER A 94 2.46 10.77 1.41
C SER A 94 1.78 11.97 0.75
N GLU A 95 2.35 13.18 0.89
CA GLU A 95 1.87 14.40 0.23
C GLU A 95 1.91 14.28 -1.30
N LEU A 96 2.99 13.69 -1.84
CA LEU A 96 3.13 13.43 -3.28
C LEU A 96 2.02 12.54 -3.83
N PHE A 97 1.76 11.39 -3.20
CA PHE A 97 0.73 10.47 -3.68
C PHE A 97 -0.69 11.03 -3.46
N LEU A 98 -0.92 11.78 -2.39
CA LEU A 98 -2.20 12.43 -2.17
C LEU A 98 -2.49 13.51 -3.24
N SER A 99 -1.54 14.39 -3.49
CA SER A 99 -1.67 15.43 -4.53
C SER A 99 -1.78 14.84 -5.94
N SER A 100 -1.06 13.74 -6.22
CA SER A 100 -1.22 12.97 -7.48
C SER A 100 -2.63 12.43 -7.65
N ASN A 101 -3.18 11.89 -6.56
CA ASN A 101 -4.52 11.33 -6.55
C ASN A 101 -5.61 12.40 -6.67
N GLU A 102 -5.40 13.57 -6.07
CA GLU A 102 -6.27 14.75 -6.20
C GLU A 102 -6.26 15.28 -7.63
N ALA A 103 -5.06 15.44 -8.24
CA ALA A 103 -4.94 15.87 -9.63
C ALA A 103 -5.66 14.94 -10.62
N LEU A 104 -5.59 13.62 -10.41
CA LEU A 104 -6.37 12.64 -11.19
C LEU A 104 -7.88 12.86 -11.04
N LYS A 105 -8.36 13.15 -9.83
CA LYS A 105 -9.80 13.39 -9.60
C LYS A 105 -10.27 14.69 -10.22
N GLU A 106 -9.49 15.76 -10.13
CA GLU A 106 -9.79 17.07 -10.72
C GLU A 106 -9.83 17.03 -12.25
N ASN A 107 -9.05 16.14 -12.86
CA ASN A 107 -9.01 15.94 -14.31
C ASN A 107 -10.07 14.93 -14.82
N ASP A 108 -11.12 14.65 -14.05
CA ASP A 108 -12.15 13.63 -14.35
C ASP A 108 -11.60 12.20 -14.54
N GLN A 109 -10.36 11.95 -14.12
CA GLN A 109 -9.67 10.65 -14.18
C GLN A 109 -9.83 9.85 -12.87
N SER A 110 -11.01 9.95 -12.25
CA SER A 110 -11.33 9.24 -11.00
C SER A 110 -11.10 7.72 -11.08
N ASN A 111 -11.35 7.12 -12.24
CA ASN A 111 -11.08 5.70 -12.48
C ASN A 111 -9.58 5.36 -12.35
N ILE A 112 -8.70 6.22 -12.87
CA ILE A 112 -7.24 6.03 -12.77
C ILE A 112 -6.80 6.18 -11.32
N SER A 113 -7.31 7.20 -10.61
CA SER A 113 -7.06 7.40 -9.17
C SER A 113 -7.37 6.13 -8.36
N VAL A 114 -8.52 5.52 -8.61
CA VAL A 114 -8.93 4.29 -7.91
C VAL A 114 -8.02 3.10 -8.24
N LEU A 115 -7.58 2.97 -9.50
CA LEU A 115 -6.62 1.92 -9.90
C LEU A 115 -5.24 2.12 -9.24
N VAL A 116 -4.76 3.35 -9.11
CA VAL A 116 -3.52 3.66 -8.37
C VAL A 116 -3.62 3.19 -6.92
N LEU A 117 -4.75 3.49 -6.25
CA LEU A 117 -5.00 3.02 -4.88
C LEU A 117 -5.04 1.49 -4.79
N ALA A 118 -5.65 0.82 -5.78
CA ALA A 118 -5.72 -0.64 -5.82
C ALA A 118 -4.34 -1.28 -5.96
N GLY A 119 -3.50 -0.77 -6.87
CA GLY A 119 -2.13 -1.24 -7.06
C GLY A 119 -1.27 -1.08 -5.80
N GLY A 120 -1.33 0.09 -5.16
CA GLY A 120 -0.60 0.35 -3.92
C GLY A 120 -1.09 -0.51 -2.74
N PHE A 121 -2.39 -0.79 -2.66
CA PHE A 121 -2.94 -1.71 -1.66
C PHE A 121 -2.40 -3.13 -1.84
N VAL A 122 -2.44 -3.66 -3.07
CA VAL A 122 -1.94 -5.01 -3.38
C VAL A 122 -0.45 -5.12 -3.06
N GLU A 123 0.36 -4.13 -3.47
CA GLU A 123 1.80 -4.14 -3.22
C GLU A 123 2.12 -4.03 -1.73
N GLY A 124 1.47 -3.10 -1.01
CA GLY A 124 1.67 -2.94 0.43
C GLY A 124 1.32 -4.21 1.21
N LEU A 125 0.24 -4.89 0.83
CA LEU A 125 -0.15 -6.17 1.41
C LEU A 125 0.85 -7.27 1.06
N TYR A 126 1.28 -7.36 -0.21
CA TYR A 126 2.29 -8.31 -0.65
C TYR A 126 3.60 -8.15 0.13
N VAL A 127 4.19 -6.96 0.14
CA VAL A 127 5.44 -6.66 0.87
C VAL A 127 5.27 -6.98 2.36
N GLY A 128 4.13 -6.57 2.96
CA GLY A 128 3.81 -6.90 4.35
C GLY A 128 3.84 -8.41 4.64
N THR A 129 3.23 -9.21 3.77
CA THR A 129 3.21 -10.68 3.92
C THR A 129 4.58 -11.33 3.69
N GLN A 130 5.38 -10.86 2.72
CA GLN A 130 6.73 -11.40 2.50
C GLN A 130 7.66 -11.08 3.67
N VAL A 131 7.62 -9.84 4.17
CA VAL A 131 8.41 -9.43 5.34
C VAL A 131 7.99 -10.21 6.60
N ALA A 132 6.72 -10.59 6.72
CA ALA A 132 6.26 -11.40 7.85
C ALA A 132 6.91 -12.80 7.91
N LYS A 133 7.41 -13.32 6.77
CA LYS A 133 8.13 -14.61 6.70
C LYS A 133 9.57 -14.51 7.19
N THR A 134 10.19 -13.32 7.10
CA THR A 134 11.60 -13.14 7.45
C THR A 134 11.80 -12.84 8.94
N VAL A 135 10.72 -12.56 9.66
CA VAL A 135 10.75 -12.17 11.07
C VAL A 135 10.31 -13.33 11.97
N LYS A 136 11.11 -13.63 13.00
CA LYS A 136 10.82 -14.68 13.99
C LYS A 136 9.59 -14.37 14.87
N ASP A 137 9.45 -13.13 15.35
CA ASP A 137 8.26 -12.65 16.07
C ASP A 137 7.42 -11.75 15.16
N ASN A 138 6.52 -12.38 14.39
CA ASN A 138 5.74 -11.71 13.37
C ASN A 138 4.35 -11.23 13.84
N LYS A 139 4.02 -11.34 15.14
CA LYS A 139 2.69 -10.99 15.68
C LYS A 139 2.28 -9.54 15.37
N ALA A 140 3.21 -8.60 15.52
CA ALA A 140 2.96 -7.20 15.21
C ALA A 140 2.71 -6.96 13.71
N ILE A 141 3.36 -7.73 12.84
CA ILE A 141 3.15 -7.66 11.39
C ILE A 141 1.81 -8.30 11.02
N TYR A 142 1.47 -9.45 11.60
CA TYR A 142 0.18 -10.11 11.41
C TYR A 142 -0.98 -9.21 11.84
N SER A 143 -0.88 -8.56 13.00
CA SER A 143 -1.87 -7.57 13.44
C SER A 143 -2.05 -6.45 12.42
N ARG A 144 -0.95 -5.92 11.86
CA ARG A 144 -1.00 -4.88 10.83
C ARG A 144 -1.62 -5.38 9.52
N ILE A 145 -1.35 -6.63 9.12
CA ILE A 145 -2.02 -7.27 7.97
C ILE A 145 -3.51 -7.46 8.25
N GLY A 146 -3.90 -7.78 9.48
CA GLY A 146 -5.30 -7.83 9.91
C GLY A 146 -6.01 -6.47 9.75
N GLU A 147 -5.35 -5.37 10.11
CA GLU A 147 -5.89 -4.00 9.99
C GLU A 147 -6.19 -3.61 8.52
N PHE A 148 -5.51 -4.20 7.53
CA PHE A 148 -5.79 -3.95 6.09
C PHE A 148 -7.20 -4.38 5.67
N ARG A 149 -7.85 -5.27 6.44
CA ARG A 149 -9.26 -5.65 6.21
C ARG A 149 -10.19 -4.43 6.20
N GLY A 150 -9.94 -3.47 7.10
CA GLY A 150 -10.77 -2.27 7.22
C GLY A 150 -10.73 -1.41 5.96
N SER A 151 -9.55 -1.18 5.40
CA SER A 151 -9.38 -0.38 4.17
C SER A 151 -9.79 -1.12 2.91
N LEU A 152 -9.70 -2.46 2.88
CA LEU A 152 -10.11 -3.29 1.74
C LEU A 152 -11.58 -3.10 1.36
N ASN A 153 -12.48 -2.99 2.34
CA ASN A 153 -13.91 -2.79 2.06
C ASN A 153 -14.18 -1.47 1.33
N ASN A 154 -13.53 -0.40 1.79
CA ASN A 154 -13.65 0.91 1.17
C ASN A 154 -13.06 0.89 -0.24
N LEU A 155 -11.92 0.23 -0.42
CA LEU A 155 -11.29 0.08 -1.73
C LEU A 155 -12.19 -0.69 -2.72
N ILE A 156 -12.81 -1.80 -2.28
CA ILE A 156 -13.76 -2.56 -3.11
C ILE A 156 -14.94 -1.69 -3.56
N MET A 157 -15.45 -0.84 -2.66
CA MET A 157 -16.52 0.11 -3.00
C MET A 157 -16.07 1.10 -4.07
N LEU A 158 -14.88 1.68 -3.92
CA LEU A 158 -14.32 2.60 -4.92
C LEU A 158 -14.07 1.90 -6.26
N VAL A 159 -13.45 0.72 -6.25
CA VAL A 159 -13.16 -0.05 -7.47
C VAL A 159 -14.45 -0.47 -8.18
N SER A 160 -15.54 -0.70 -7.45
CA SER A 160 -16.84 -1.03 -8.06
C SER A 160 -17.44 0.10 -8.91
N THR A 161 -16.96 1.35 -8.77
CA THR A 161 -17.36 2.48 -9.62
C THR A 161 -16.51 2.61 -10.88
N VAL A 162 -15.43 1.81 -11.01
CA VAL A 162 -14.57 1.79 -12.20
C VAL A 162 -15.23 0.92 -13.27
N ASN A 163 -15.53 1.50 -14.42
CA ASN A 163 -16.15 0.79 -15.54
C ASN A 163 -15.08 0.14 -16.45
N GLY A 164 -15.42 -0.99 -17.07
CA GLY A 164 -14.57 -1.70 -18.04
C GLY A 164 -13.95 -2.99 -17.50
N SER A 165 -13.42 -3.82 -18.40
CA SER A 165 -12.84 -5.15 -18.10
C SER A 165 -11.82 -5.10 -16.97
N ASP A 166 -10.91 -4.14 -17.02
CA ASP A 166 -9.78 -4.09 -16.10
C ASP A 166 -10.23 -3.71 -14.68
N GLY A 167 -11.28 -2.89 -14.57
CA GLY A 167 -11.94 -2.59 -13.29
C GLY A 167 -12.63 -3.83 -12.71
N TYR A 168 -13.25 -4.66 -13.56
CA TYR A 168 -13.88 -5.92 -13.12
C TYR A 168 -12.84 -6.95 -12.65
N ASP A 169 -11.71 -7.06 -13.34
CA ASP A 169 -10.65 -8.02 -12.97
C ASP A 169 -10.03 -7.69 -11.62
N ILE A 170 -9.63 -6.43 -11.39
CA ILE A 170 -9.06 -6.02 -10.10
C ILE A 170 -10.12 -6.08 -8.98
N LEU A 171 -11.39 -5.81 -9.28
CA LEU A 171 -12.48 -5.97 -8.33
C LEU A 171 -12.63 -7.43 -7.89
N ALA A 172 -12.58 -8.37 -8.84
CA ALA A 172 -12.65 -9.80 -8.55
C ALA A 172 -11.45 -10.25 -7.70
N ASP A 173 -10.25 -9.80 -8.06
CA ASP A 173 -9.03 -10.07 -7.30
C ASP A 173 -9.12 -9.54 -5.86
N LEU A 174 -9.58 -8.29 -5.64
CA LEU A 174 -9.77 -7.74 -4.30
C LEU A 174 -10.86 -8.47 -3.50
N LYS A 175 -11.94 -8.90 -4.14
CA LYS A 175 -12.99 -9.72 -3.50
C LYS A 175 -12.46 -11.09 -3.08
N SER A 176 -11.53 -11.68 -3.83
CA SER A 176 -10.90 -12.95 -3.45
C SER A 176 -10.06 -12.81 -2.17
N ILE A 177 -9.34 -11.69 -2.00
CA ILE A 177 -8.65 -11.37 -0.74
C ILE A 177 -9.66 -11.19 0.40
N LYS A 178 -10.76 -10.47 0.14
CA LYS A 178 -11.81 -10.24 1.13
C LYS A 178 -12.42 -11.55 1.62
N ALA A 179 -12.65 -12.51 0.73
CA ALA A 179 -13.19 -13.81 1.09
C ALA A 179 -12.35 -14.50 2.18
N ILE A 180 -11.01 -14.47 2.06
CA ILE A 180 -10.09 -15.05 3.06
C ILE A 180 -10.17 -14.31 4.41
N TYR A 181 -10.27 -12.98 4.38
CA TYR A 181 -10.49 -12.20 5.60
C TYR A 181 -11.82 -12.53 6.31
N ASP A 182 -12.81 -13.03 5.56
CA ASP A 182 -14.14 -13.37 6.08
C ASP A 182 -14.32 -14.85 6.43
N GLU A 183 -13.35 -15.73 6.09
CA GLU A 183 -13.40 -17.19 6.33
C GLU A 183 -13.53 -17.59 7.82
N SER A 184 -13.39 -16.68 8.78
CA SER A 184 -13.50 -17.00 10.21
C SER A 184 -13.90 -15.77 11.03
N ALA A 185 -14.54 -15.99 12.17
CA ALA A 185 -14.94 -14.95 13.12
C ALA A 185 -13.71 -14.15 13.58
N VAL A 186 -13.40 -13.08 12.87
CA VAL A 186 -12.54 -12.01 13.38
C VAL A 186 -13.16 -11.58 14.70
N THR A 187 -12.53 -11.94 15.82
CA THR A 187 -12.84 -11.36 17.11
C THR A 187 -12.44 -9.90 17.06
N GLU A 188 -13.37 -9.04 16.67
CA GLU A 188 -13.21 -7.60 16.82
C GLU A 188 -13.16 -7.31 18.32
N VAL A 189 -11.96 -7.21 18.88
CA VAL A 189 -11.79 -6.67 20.23
C VAL A 189 -12.01 -5.17 20.11
N LYS A 190 -13.24 -4.73 20.36
CA LYS A 190 -13.59 -3.31 20.41
C LYS A 190 -12.79 -2.62 21.53
N PRO A 191 -12.43 -1.34 21.36
CA PRO A 191 -11.75 -0.59 22.41
C PRO A 191 -12.54 -0.65 23.72
N THR A 192 -11.88 -0.99 24.82
CA THR A 192 -12.48 -0.98 26.15
C THR A 192 -12.14 0.34 26.83
N ALA A 193 -13.15 1.07 27.30
CA ALA A 193 -12.92 2.20 28.16
C ALA A 193 -12.61 1.70 29.58
N THR A 194 -11.44 2.05 30.12
CA THR A 194 -11.13 1.87 31.54
C THR A 194 -11.28 3.20 32.25
N VAL A 195 -12.07 3.21 33.32
CA VAL A 195 -12.31 4.40 34.16
C VAL A 195 -11.53 4.21 35.46
N ASP A 196 -10.50 5.01 35.66
CA ASP A 196 -9.83 5.14 36.96
C ASP A 196 -10.58 6.17 37.79
N THR A 197 -11.45 5.69 38.68
CA THR A 197 -12.28 6.54 39.56
C THR A 197 -11.46 7.30 40.61
N THR A 198 -10.26 6.81 40.96
CA THR A 198 -9.33 7.47 41.88
C THR A 198 -8.61 8.66 41.23
N LYS A 199 -8.23 8.55 39.96
CA LYS A 199 -7.58 9.64 39.21
C LYS A 199 -8.55 10.53 38.45
N LYS A 200 -9.84 10.18 38.40
CA LYS A 200 -10.87 10.80 37.53
C LYS A 200 -10.44 10.84 36.05
N VAL A 201 -9.67 9.84 35.61
CA VAL A 201 -9.19 9.71 34.23
C VAL A 201 -9.94 8.59 33.55
N MET A 202 -10.62 8.91 32.45
CA MET A 202 -11.13 7.90 31.51
C MET A 202 -10.04 7.65 30.47
N THR A 203 -9.56 6.41 30.38
CA THR A 203 -8.66 5.98 29.32
C THR A 203 -9.46 5.19 28.29
N ILE A 204 -9.62 5.75 27.10
CA ILE A 204 -10.12 4.99 25.95
C ILE A 204 -8.92 4.24 25.39
N GLY A 205 -8.79 2.97 25.76
CA GLY A 205 -7.70 2.10 25.34
C GLY A 205 -8.20 1.00 24.41
N GLY A 206 -7.63 0.92 23.22
CA GLY A 206 -7.78 -0.22 22.33
C GLY A 206 -7.74 0.17 20.86
N LYS A 207 -6.87 -0.49 20.10
CA LYS A 207 -7.05 -0.61 18.65
C LYS A 207 -8.03 -1.75 18.42
N SER A 208 -8.88 -1.65 17.40
CA SER A 208 -9.60 -2.83 16.91
C SER A 208 -8.56 -3.87 16.51
N ASN A 209 -8.38 -4.90 17.33
CA ASN A 209 -7.44 -5.98 17.03
C ASN A 209 -8.18 -6.98 16.14
N TYR A 210 -7.82 -6.99 14.86
CA TYR A 210 -8.20 -8.06 13.94
C TYR A 210 -7.29 -9.26 14.25
N SER A 211 -7.80 -10.26 14.97
CA SER A 211 -7.09 -11.54 15.12
C SER A 211 -7.18 -12.29 13.79
N ILE A 212 -6.07 -12.34 13.07
CA ILE A 212 -5.92 -13.12 11.83
C ILE A 212 -5.13 -14.40 12.14
N SER A 213 -5.64 -15.55 11.67
CA SER A 213 -4.97 -16.82 11.88
C SER A 213 -3.72 -16.95 11.00
N LYS A 214 -2.77 -17.81 11.40
CA LYS A 214 -1.60 -18.11 10.57
C LYS A 214 -2.00 -18.69 9.20
N GLU A 215 -3.03 -19.54 9.19
CA GLU A 215 -3.58 -20.12 7.95
C GLU A 215 -4.14 -19.03 7.02
N GLN A 216 -4.88 -18.06 7.56
CA GLN A 216 -5.37 -16.92 6.78
C GLN A 216 -4.21 -16.09 6.24
N ILE A 217 -3.16 -15.84 7.02
CA ILE A 217 -1.95 -15.15 6.52
C ILE A 217 -1.32 -15.91 5.36
N GLU A 218 -1.19 -17.23 5.44
CA GLU A 218 -0.64 -18.06 4.36
C GLU A 218 -1.51 -17.99 3.10
N LYS A 219 -2.84 -18.08 3.23
CA LYS A 219 -3.78 -17.90 2.12
C LYS A 219 -3.67 -16.51 1.49
N ILE A 220 -3.66 -15.44 2.30
CA ILE A 220 -3.50 -14.06 1.83
C ILE A 220 -2.17 -13.90 1.09
N THR A 221 -1.08 -14.43 1.65
CA THR A 221 0.26 -14.39 1.07
C THR A 221 0.27 -14.97 -0.35
N ASN A 222 -0.38 -16.12 -0.54
CA ASN A 222 -0.40 -16.81 -1.82
C ASN A 222 -1.29 -16.09 -2.85
N ILE A 223 -2.49 -15.66 -2.45
CA ILE A 223 -3.39 -14.97 -3.37
C ILE A 223 -2.83 -13.60 -3.77
N VAL A 224 -2.27 -12.83 -2.83
CA VAL A 224 -1.75 -11.49 -3.13
C VAL A 224 -0.51 -11.58 -4.01
N ALA A 225 0.33 -12.60 -3.85
CA ALA A 225 1.44 -12.87 -4.76
C ALA A 225 0.96 -13.20 -6.18
N THR A 226 -0.12 -13.98 -6.30
CA THR A 226 -0.73 -14.31 -7.60
C THR A 226 -1.30 -13.07 -8.29
N ILE A 227 -2.04 -12.24 -7.54
CA ILE A 227 -2.63 -10.98 -8.04
C ILE A 227 -1.51 -10.02 -8.46
N ARG A 228 -0.51 -9.82 -7.61
CA ARG A 228 0.65 -8.97 -7.91
C ARG A 228 1.34 -9.41 -9.19
N ALA A 229 1.55 -10.71 -9.38
CA ALA A 229 2.19 -11.24 -10.58
C ALA A 229 1.44 -10.88 -11.86
N LYS A 230 0.10 -10.74 -11.81
CA LYS A 230 -0.69 -10.21 -12.93
C LYS A 230 -0.45 -8.71 -13.14
N ILE A 231 -0.42 -7.92 -12.06
CA ILE A 231 -0.26 -6.46 -12.10
C ILE A 231 1.11 -6.04 -12.64
N ILE A 232 2.18 -6.66 -12.15
CA ILE A 232 3.55 -6.24 -12.50
C ILE A 232 4.00 -6.79 -13.85
N LYS A 233 3.19 -7.65 -14.49
CA LYS A 233 3.46 -8.18 -15.81
C LYS A 233 3.37 -7.03 -16.83
N PRO A 234 4.46 -6.72 -17.55
CA PRO A 234 4.45 -5.67 -18.56
C PRO A 234 3.59 -6.02 -19.78
#